data_AF-A0A8E0RR07-F1
#
_entry.id   AF-A0A8E0RR07-F1
#
_cell.length_a   1.000
_cell.length_b   1.000
_cell.length_c   1.000
_cell.angle_alpha   90.00
_cell.angle_beta   90.00
_cell.angle_gamma   90.00
#
_symmetry.space_group_name_H-M   'P 1'
#
loop_
_entity.id
_entity.type
_entity.pdbx_description
1 polymer ?
#
loop_
_entity_poly.entity_id
_entity_poly.type
_entity_poly.pdbx_seq_one_letter_code
_entity_poly.pdbx_strand_id
1 'polypeptide(L)'
;LIEDESDSVPAKPASHTDINLKARTAALLAEEAAAANEVKSRRSSFADMDGGRHDDSQSGHIKADISEGTEVLSKKKLKRLSRPTVAALKQMVNRPDVVEMWDVCARDPLLLIHLKAYRNTVPVPRHWCAKRKYLQGKRGFEKPPFKLPEYIARTGIMDMRQTVQDKDADKTLKTKMREKIRPKVGKVDIDYHKLHDAFFKYQTKPKLSIHGDLYYEGKEFEIKLKEKKPGNLSDELRAALGLPSGAVSLRFSLI
;
A
#
# COMPACT_ATOMS: atom_id res chain seq x y z
N LEU A 1 -15.98 52.84 44.59
CA LEU A 1 -14.83 52.61 45.48
C LEU A 1 -14.93 51.16 45.93
N ILE A 2 -13.90 50.37 45.60
CA ILE A 2 -13.61 48.99 46.05
C ILE A 2 -14.42 47.91 45.28
N GLU A 3 -13.96 47.44 44.12
CA GLU A 3 -12.88 46.46 43.79
C GLU A 3 -13.39 45.01 43.70
N ASP A 4 -13.34 44.48 42.48
CA ASP A 4 -13.48 43.07 42.10
C ASP A 4 -12.23 42.29 42.54
N GLU A 5 -12.41 41.21 43.31
CA GLU A 5 -11.34 40.26 43.62
C GLU A 5 -11.72 38.83 43.19
N SER A 6 -10.76 38.20 42.54
CA SER A 6 -10.83 37.03 41.65
C SER A 6 -11.13 35.69 42.32
N ASP A 7 -11.96 34.88 41.65
CA ASP A 7 -12.07 33.43 41.85
C ASP A 7 -10.75 32.74 41.39
N SER A 8 -9.91 32.41 42.37
CA SER A 8 -8.65 31.67 42.20
C SER A 8 -8.84 30.23 42.66
N VAL A 9 -8.96 29.31 41.69
CA VAL A 9 -9.00 27.86 41.96
C VAL A 9 -7.59 27.40 42.39
N PRO A 10 -7.42 26.72 43.54
CA PRO A 10 -6.11 26.32 44.03
C PRO A 10 -5.50 25.24 43.14
N ALA A 11 -4.38 25.58 42.47
CA ALA A 11 -3.56 24.65 41.72
C ALA A 11 -2.96 23.60 42.66
N LYS A 12 -3.21 22.31 42.38
CA LYS A 12 -2.58 21.19 43.08
C LYS A 12 -1.04 21.32 42.99
N PRO A 13 -0.30 21.10 44.10
CA PRO A 13 1.16 21.17 44.07
C PRO A 13 1.71 20.07 43.15
N ALA A 14 2.51 20.46 42.16
CA ALA A 14 3.14 19.56 41.22
C ALA A 14 4.01 18.53 41.99
N SER A 15 3.78 17.25 41.74
CA SER A 15 4.53 16.19 42.38
C SER A 15 6.01 16.24 41.98
N HIS A 16 6.91 15.81 42.85
CA HIS A 16 8.36 15.80 42.61
C HIS A 16 8.75 15.03 41.32
N THR A 17 7.93 14.07 40.89
CA THR A 17 8.09 13.33 39.62
C THR A 17 7.73 14.17 38.38
N ASP A 18 6.73 15.05 38.47
CA ASP A 18 6.31 15.92 37.36
C ASP A 18 7.29 17.06 37.12
N ILE A 19 7.90 17.57 38.20
CA ILE A 19 8.96 18.59 38.13
C ILE A 19 10.19 17.99 37.43
N ASN A 20 10.52 16.73 37.69
CA ASN A 20 11.64 16.03 37.07
C ASN A 20 11.39 15.75 35.58
N LEU A 21 10.15 15.41 35.19
CA LEU A 21 9.76 15.23 33.79
C LEU A 21 9.78 16.55 33.01
N LYS A 22 9.20 17.62 33.57
CA LYS A 22 9.23 18.96 32.94
C LYS A 22 10.65 19.51 32.81
N ALA A 23 11.48 19.33 33.83
CA ALA A 23 12.88 19.73 33.79
C ALA A 23 13.67 18.95 32.73
N ARG A 24 13.43 17.63 32.59
CA ARG A 24 14.04 16.80 31.55
C ARG A 24 13.58 17.20 30.15
N THR A 25 12.30 17.49 29.95
CA THR A 25 11.79 17.95 28.66
C THR A 25 12.29 19.35 28.29
N ALA A 26 12.41 20.24 29.27
CA ALA A 26 12.95 21.58 29.05
C ALA A 26 14.45 21.55 28.75
N ALA A 27 15.21 20.66 29.40
CA ALA A 27 16.63 20.45 29.11
C ALA A 27 16.84 19.89 27.70
N LEU A 28 16.04 18.91 27.27
CA LEU A 28 16.10 18.39 25.90
C LEU A 28 15.72 19.44 24.85
N LEU A 29 14.70 20.25 25.09
CA LEU A 29 14.33 21.36 24.20
C LEU A 29 15.40 22.46 24.14
N ALA A 30 16.08 22.75 25.25
CA ALA A 30 17.17 23.72 25.29
C ALA A 30 18.42 23.22 24.55
N GLU A 31 18.73 21.92 24.68
CA GLU A 31 19.82 21.26 23.94
C GLU A 31 19.52 21.23 22.43
N GLU A 32 18.28 20.95 22.05
CA GLU A 32 17.84 20.95 20.65
C GLU A 32 17.81 22.36 20.04
N ALA A 33 17.38 23.37 20.82
CA ALA A 33 17.43 24.78 20.41
C ALA A 33 18.86 25.30 20.27
N ALA A 34 19.78 24.88 21.15
CA ALA A 34 21.20 25.21 21.06
C ALA A 34 21.84 24.59 19.80
N ALA A 35 21.52 23.33 19.50
CA ALA A 35 21.97 22.66 18.29
C ALA A 35 21.41 23.32 17.01
N ALA A 36 20.15 23.76 17.03
CA ALA A 36 19.54 24.49 15.91
C ALA A 36 20.18 25.87 15.68
N ASN A 37 20.57 26.57 16.76
CA ASN A 37 21.20 27.89 16.67
C ASN A 37 22.65 27.78 16.16
N GLU A 38 23.38 26.72 16.54
CA GLU A 38 24.70 26.42 16.00
C GLU A 38 24.66 26.12 14.49
N VAL A 39 23.63 25.39 14.03
CA VAL A 39 23.41 25.12 12.60
C VAL A 39 23.03 26.40 11.84
N LYS A 40 22.27 27.32 12.44
CA LYS A 40 21.90 28.60 11.83
C LYS A 40 23.11 29.54 11.70
N SER A 41 23.97 29.59 12.72
CA SER A 41 25.25 30.32 12.72
C SER A 41 26.21 29.81 11.62
N ARG A 42 26.32 28.49 11.45
CA ARG A 42 27.13 27.87 10.38
C ARG A 42 26.56 28.07 8.97
N ARG A 43 25.26 28.36 8.86
CA ARG A 43 24.58 28.60 7.57
C ARG A 43 24.69 30.07 7.15
N SER A 44 24.70 31.01 8.10
CA SER A 44 25.03 32.42 7.82
C SER A 44 26.49 32.58 7.39
N SER A 45 27.44 31.85 8.00
CA SER A 45 28.85 31.90 7.60
C SER A 45 29.15 31.32 6.20
N PHE A 46 28.19 30.59 5.60
CA PHE A 46 28.32 30.03 4.25
C PHE A 46 27.66 30.92 3.17
N ALA A 47 26.85 31.91 3.55
CA ALA A 47 26.11 32.75 2.61
C ALA A 47 26.93 33.93 2.04
N ASP A 48 28.07 34.28 2.66
CA ASP A 48 28.93 35.40 2.23
C ASP A 48 29.97 35.04 1.14
N MET A 49 29.87 33.86 0.52
CA MET A 49 30.91 33.31 -0.40
C MET A 49 30.36 32.73 -1.72
N ASP A 50 29.16 33.14 -2.16
CA ASP A 50 28.62 32.71 -3.47
C ASP A 50 28.24 33.91 -4.35
N GLY A 51 29.24 34.44 -5.05
CA GLY A 51 29.09 35.38 -6.15
C GLY A 51 29.97 34.98 -7.33
N GLY A 52 29.40 34.32 -8.34
CA GLY A 52 29.97 34.23 -9.70
C GLY A 52 30.06 32.81 -10.29
N ARG A 53 29.31 32.55 -11.36
CA ARG A 53 29.49 31.42 -12.28
C ARG A 53 30.77 31.59 -13.12
N HIS A 54 31.59 30.54 -13.26
CA HIS A 54 32.10 30.09 -14.56
C HIS A 54 32.66 28.64 -14.51
N ASP A 55 32.48 27.95 -15.62
CA ASP A 55 32.98 26.64 -16.03
C ASP A 55 34.51 26.58 -16.24
N ASP A 56 35.03 25.34 -16.27
CA ASP A 56 36.30 24.83 -16.81
C ASP A 56 37.54 24.57 -15.92
N SER A 57 37.96 23.31 -15.97
CA SER A 57 39.31 22.69 -15.93
C SER A 57 40.47 23.25 -15.06
N GLN A 58 41.14 22.29 -14.39
CA GLN A 58 42.56 22.23 -14.02
C GLN A 58 42.96 22.41 -12.53
N SER A 59 43.75 21.42 -12.08
CA SER A 59 44.60 21.35 -10.89
C SER A 59 45.00 22.68 -10.21
N GLY A 60 44.69 22.81 -8.93
CA GLY A 60 45.27 23.83 -8.05
C GLY A 60 45.09 23.49 -6.58
N HIS A 61 46.18 23.11 -5.90
CA HIS A 61 46.24 22.96 -4.45
C HIS A 61 46.16 24.35 -3.80
N ILE A 62 45.06 24.67 -3.11
CA ILE A 62 44.99 25.83 -2.23
C ILE A 62 44.97 25.31 -0.79
N LYS A 63 46.13 25.43 -0.11
CA LYS A 63 46.20 25.45 1.34
C LYS A 63 45.59 26.78 1.80
N ALA A 64 44.55 26.71 2.62
CA ALA A 64 44.12 27.80 3.46
C ALA A 64 43.99 27.24 4.88
N ASP A 65 44.71 27.88 5.79
CA ASP A 65 44.93 27.47 7.17
C ASP A 65 43.61 27.28 7.91
N ILE A 66 43.42 26.07 8.44
CA ILE A 66 42.25 25.69 9.23
C ILE A 66 42.52 26.12 10.67
N SER A 67 41.77 27.13 11.13
CA SER A 67 41.61 27.43 12.55
C SER A 67 41.09 26.19 13.29
N GLU A 68 41.73 25.89 14.41
CA GLU A 68 41.53 24.74 15.28
C GLU A 68 40.06 24.39 15.57
N GLY A 69 39.71 23.11 15.39
CA GLY A 69 38.70 22.46 16.24
C GLY A 69 37.45 21.87 15.57
N THR A 70 37.07 22.25 14.35
CA THR A 70 35.92 21.61 13.68
C THR A 70 36.38 20.56 12.69
N GLU A 71 36.32 19.28 13.09
CA GLU A 71 36.43 18.16 12.16
C GLU A 71 35.49 18.38 10.96
N VAL A 72 36.06 18.44 9.76
CA VAL A 72 35.29 18.55 8.51
C VAL A 72 34.49 17.26 8.34
N LEU A 73 33.23 17.28 8.77
CA LEU A 73 32.34 16.13 8.71
C LEU A 73 32.15 15.70 7.25
N SER A 74 32.31 14.40 6.97
CA SER A 74 32.00 13.85 5.65
C SER A 74 30.57 14.22 5.22
N LYS A 75 30.36 14.53 3.94
CA LYS A 75 29.04 14.82 3.34
C LYS A 75 27.98 13.76 3.71
N LYS A 76 28.40 12.49 3.86
CA LYS A 76 27.53 11.39 4.32
C LYS A 76 27.12 11.52 5.80
N LYS A 77 28.04 11.95 6.66
CA LYS A 77 27.81 12.18 8.10
C LYS A 77 26.89 13.38 8.30
N LEU A 78 27.13 14.48 7.57
CA LEU A 78 26.27 15.67 7.57
C LEU A 78 24.83 15.33 7.16
N LYS A 79 24.65 14.57 6.07
CA LYS A 79 23.31 14.14 5.62
C LYS A 79 22.61 13.19 6.60
N ARG A 80 23.37 12.42 7.40
CA ARG A 80 22.78 11.54 8.42
C ARG A 80 22.32 12.32 9.64
N LEU A 81 23.08 13.32 10.05
CA LEU A 81 22.72 14.23 11.14
C LEU A 81 21.51 15.12 10.77
N SER A 82 21.39 15.50 9.50
CA SER A 82 20.25 16.30 9.04
C SER A 82 18.94 15.52 8.86
N ARG A 83 18.94 14.19 9.05
CA ARG A 83 17.75 13.36 8.86
C ARG A 83 16.94 13.31 10.17
N PRO A 84 15.65 13.66 10.16
CA PRO A 84 14.81 13.56 11.34
C PRO A 84 14.60 12.09 11.73
N THR A 85 14.40 11.81 13.01
CA THR A 85 13.97 10.46 13.42
C THR A 85 12.52 10.21 12.98
N VAL A 86 12.11 8.94 12.86
CA VAL A 86 10.72 8.59 12.52
C VAL A 86 9.73 9.17 13.54
N ALA A 87 10.11 9.18 14.82
CA ALA A 87 9.30 9.74 15.90
C ALA A 87 9.12 11.25 15.76
N ALA A 88 10.21 12.00 15.52
CA ALA A 88 10.15 13.43 15.27
C ALA A 88 9.28 13.77 14.06
N LEU A 89 9.42 13.00 12.97
CA LEU A 89 8.64 13.20 11.76
C LEU A 89 7.13 12.97 11.97
N LYS A 90 6.76 11.97 12.79
CA LYS A 90 5.36 11.74 13.18
C LYS A 90 4.78 12.86 14.05
N GLN A 91 5.60 13.51 14.87
CA GLN A 91 5.14 14.64 15.69
C GLN A 91 4.90 15.91 14.85
N MET A 92 5.67 16.10 13.78
CA MET A 92 5.58 17.29 12.92
C MET A 92 4.41 17.28 11.93
N VAL A 93 3.80 16.12 11.68
CA VAL A 93 2.85 15.92 10.56
C VAL A 93 1.44 15.65 11.07
N ASN A 94 0.43 16.26 10.42
CA ASN A 94 -0.98 16.11 10.77
C ASN A 94 -1.54 14.68 10.62
N ARG A 95 -1.03 13.90 9.66
CA ARG A 95 -1.38 12.49 9.44
C ARG A 95 -0.17 11.57 9.69
N PRO A 96 0.10 11.18 10.95
CA PRO A 96 1.26 10.34 11.27
C PRO A 96 1.12 8.87 10.82
N ASP A 97 -0.09 8.42 10.46
CA ASP A 97 -0.36 7.03 10.06
C ASP A 97 0.30 6.62 8.75
N VAL A 98 0.48 7.58 7.82
CA VAL A 98 1.06 7.32 6.49
C VAL A 98 2.59 7.33 6.49
N VAL A 99 3.21 7.63 7.64
CA VAL A 99 4.66 7.73 7.77
C VAL A 99 5.27 6.34 7.83
N GLU A 100 6.12 6.04 6.85
CA GLU A 100 6.83 4.76 6.72
C GLU A 100 8.30 4.93 7.11
N MET A 101 8.96 3.81 7.43
CA MET A 101 10.35 3.82 7.93
C MET A 101 11.36 4.43 6.94
N TRP A 102 11.10 4.33 5.64
CA TRP A 102 11.99 4.85 4.60
C TRP A 102 11.80 6.35 4.32
N ASP A 103 10.75 6.99 4.83
CA ASP A 103 10.44 8.39 4.52
C ASP A 103 11.48 9.37 5.08
N VAL A 104 12.12 8.99 6.19
CA VAL A 104 13.26 9.71 6.80
C VAL A 104 14.43 9.87 5.82
N CYS A 105 14.58 8.96 4.86
CA CYS A 105 15.68 9.00 3.90
C CYS A 105 15.41 9.89 2.68
N ALA A 106 14.20 10.43 2.54
CA ALA A 106 13.81 11.31 1.45
C ALA A 106 14.62 12.62 1.44
N ARG A 107 14.65 13.33 0.30
CA ARG A 107 15.29 14.65 0.21
C ARG A 107 14.50 15.69 1.00
N ASP A 108 13.17 15.63 0.92
CA ASP A 108 12.23 16.43 1.71
C ASP A 108 11.16 15.49 2.28
N PRO A 109 11.26 15.11 3.58
CA PRO A 109 10.33 14.18 4.20
C PRO A 109 8.95 14.82 4.48
N LEU A 110 8.88 16.13 4.74
CA LEU A 110 7.62 16.82 5.05
C LEU A 110 6.74 16.92 3.80
N LEU A 111 7.31 17.36 2.67
CA LEU A 111 6.59 17.41 1.40
C LEU A 111 6.15 16.02 0.93
N LEU A 112 7.02 15.01 1.06
CA LEU A 112 6.68 13.65 0.68
C LEU A 112 5.44 13.14 1.42
N ILE A 113 5.40 13.36 2.74
CA ILE A 113 4.27 12.91 3.54
C ILE A 113 3.01 13.73 3.23
N HIS A 114 3.15 15.03 2.98
CA HIS A 114 2.04 15.86 2.52
C HIS A 114 1.40 15.29 1.24
N LEU A 115 2.20 14.86 0.28
CA LEU A 115 1.70 14.21 -0.95
C LEU A 115 1.08 12.83 -0.68
N LYS A 116 1.68 12.02 0.19
CA LYS A 116 1.11 10.71 0.60
C LYS A 116 -0.22 10.87 1.32
N ALA A 117 -0.36 11.92 2.12
CA ALA A 117 -1.56 12.24 2.88
C ALA A 117 -2.66 12.93 2.04
N TYR A 118 -2.33 13.35 0.82
CA TYR A 118 -3.25 14.07 -0.05
C TYR A 118 -4.45 13.18 -0.45
N ARG A 119 -5.61 13.82 -0.64
CA ARG A 119 -6.88 13.14 -0.88
C ARG A 119 -6.81 12.34 -2.19
N ASN A 120 -7.22 11.07 -2.13
CA ASN A 120 -7.26 10.15 -3.27
C ASN A 120 -5.90 9.81 -3.89
N THR A 121 -4.80 10.08 -3.17
CA THR A 121 -3.49 9.58 -3.60
C THR A 121 -3.43 8.07 -3.43
N VAL A 122 -2.98 7.39 -4.48
CA VAL A 122 -2.74 5.94 -4.47
C VAL A 122 -1.30 5.68 -4.00
N PRO A 123 -1.08 4.85 -2.97
CA PRO A 123 0.26 4.61 -2.45
C PRO A 123 1.11 3.83 -3.45
N VAL A 124 2.44 3.96 -3.32
CA VAL A 124 3.39 3.22 -4.14
C VAL A 124 3.25 1.71 -3.90
N PRO A 125 3.19 0.87 -4.94
CA PRO A 125 3.10 -0.59 -4.79
C PRO A 125 4.21 -1.19 -3.92
N ARG A 126 3.85 -2.01 -2.92
CA ARG A 126 4.78 -2.57 -1.91
C ARG A 126 6.01 -3.31 -2.45
N HIS A 127 5.97 -3.80 -3.68
CA HIS A 127 7.04 -4.59 -4.27
C HIS A 127 8.27 -3.77 -4.70
N TRP A 128 8.22 -2.44 -4.64
CA TRP A 128 9.34 -1.57 -5.06
C TRP A 128 10.64 -1.84 -4.27
N CYS A 129 10.52 -2.22 -3.00
CA CYS A 129 11.65 -2.55 -2.13
C CYS A 129 11.94 -4.05 -2.05
N ALA A 130 11.22 -4.88 -2.81
CA ALA A 130 11.42 -6.32 -2.82
C ALA A 130 12.63 -6.69 -3.69
N LYS A 131 13.43 -7.67 -3.22
CA LYS A 131 14.57 -8.20 -4.00
C LYS A 131 14.13 -9.08 -5.17
N ARG A 132 12.92 -9.67 -5.09
CA ARG A 132 12.37 -10.59 -6.09
C ARG A 132 11.63 -9.78 -7.17
N LYS A 133 11.61 -10.27 -8.41
CA LYS A 133 10.78 -9.64 -9.45
C LYS A 133 9.30 -9.87 -9.10
N TYR A 134 8.45 -8.89 -9.42
CA TYR A 134 7.07 -8.74 -8.91
C TYR A 134 6.18 -10.01 -8.89
N LEU A 135 6.25 -10.89 -9.90
CA LEU A 135 5.42 -12.10 -10.00
C LEU A 135 6.20 -13.42 -9.84
N GLN A 136 7.44 -13.38 -9.37
CA GLN A 136 8.27 -14.58 -9.26
C GLN A 136 7.90 -15.50 -8.08
N GLY A 137 7.10 -15.05 -7.13
CA GLY A 137 6.58 -15.91 -6.06
C GLY A 137 5.51 -16.89 -6.53
N LYS A 138 4.86 -16.64 -7.67
CA LYS A 138 3.90 -17.56 -8.30
C LYS A 138 4.54 -18.73 -9.05
N ARG A 139 5.87 -18.84 -9.08
CA ARG A 139 6.55 -19.98 -9.71
C ARG A 139 6.25 -21.27 -8.93
N GLY A 140 5.49 -22.17 -9.55
CA GLY A 140 5.01 -23.42 -8.93
C GLY A 140 3.54 -23.41 -8.53
N PHE A 141 2.86 -22.26 -8.64
CA PHE A 141 1.41 -22.20 -8.51
C PHE A 141 0.76 -22.45 -9.87
N GLU A 142 -0.06 -23.50 -9.97
CA GLU A 142 -0.85 -23.76 -11.16
C GLU A 142 -2.09 -22.89 -11.15
N LYS A 143 -2.14 -21.90 -12.06
CA LYS A 143 -3.30 -21.06 -12.23
C LYS A 143 -4.42 -21.89 -12.85
N PRO A 144 -5.63 -21.93 -12.25
CA PRO A 144 -6.75 -22.64 -12.87
C PRO A 144 -7.05 -22.06 -14.25
N PRO A 145 -7.56 -22.88 -15.19
CA PRO A 145 -7.98 -22.41 -16.50
C PRO A 145 -9.00 -21.28 -16.40
N PHE A 146 -9.08 -20.47 -17.44
CA PHE A 146 -10.02 -19.36 -17.48
C PHE A 146 -11.47 -19.86 -17.41
N LYS A 147 -12.21 -19.42 -16.39
CA LYS A 147 -13.65 -19.70 -16.26
C LYS A 147 -14.45 -18.64 -17.00
N LEU A 148 -15.24 -19.07 -17.98
CA LEU A 148 -16.13 -18.18 -18.72
C LEU A 148 -17.20 -17.58 -17.79
N PRO A 149 -17.62 -16.33 -18.01
CA PRO A 149 -18.80 -15.77 -17.36
C PRO A 149 -20.03 -16.66 -17.58
N GLU A 150 -20.91 -16.74 -16.58
CA GLU A 150 -22.02 -17.70 -16.56
C GLU A 150 -22.95 -17.57 -17.77
N TYR A 151 -23.26 -16.33 -18.19
CA TYR A 151 -24.13 -16.07 -19.33
C TYR A 151 -23.54 -16.57 -20.66
N ILE A 152 -22.20 -16.56 -20.80
CA ILE A 152 -21.51 -17.14 -21.96
C ILE A 152 -21.43 -18.66 -21.81
N ALA A 153 -21.12 -19.17 -20.62
CA ALA A 153 -21.04 -20.62 -20.37
C ALA A 153 -22.38 -21.31 -20.69
N ARG A 154 -23.51 -20.67 -20.37
CA ARG A 154 -24.87 -21.17 -20.65
C ARG A 154 -25.16 -21.36 -22.15
N THR A 155 -24.43 -20.69 -23.04
CA THR A 155 -24.55 -20.93 -24.49
C THR A 155 -24.18 -22.36 -24.87
N GLY A 156 -23.39 -23.07 -24.05
CA GLY A 156 -22.88 -24.41 -24.33
C GLY A 156 -21.62 -24.42 -25.20
N ILE A 157 -21.07 -23.25 -25.54
CA ILE A 157 -19.89 -23.13 -26.41
C ILE A 157 -18.66 -23.86 -25.86
N MET A 158 -18.52 -23.92 -24.54
CA MET A 158 -17.37 -24.55 -23.88
C MET A 158 -17.32 -26.05 -24.19
N ASP A 159 -18.45 -26.74 -24.00
CA ASP A 159 -18.56 -28.18 -24.22
C ASP A 159 -18.47 -28.52 -25.72
N MET A 160 -19.10 -27.70 -26.58
CA MET A 160 -19.02 -27.89 -28.03
C MET A 160 -17.59 -27.73 -28.56
N ARG A 161 -16.83 -26.74 -28.05
CA ARG A 161 -15.42 -26.59 -28.44
C ARG A 161 -14.55 -27.68 -27.87
N GLN A 162 -14.79 -28.10 -26.62
CA GLN A 162 -14.05 -29.19 -25.99
C GLN A 162 -14.21 -30.49 -26.80
N THR A 163 -15.43 -30.86 -27.16
CA THR A 163 -15.68 -32.07 -27.97
C THR A 163 -15.03 -32.03 -29.35
N VAL A 164 -14.94 -30.86 -29.99
CA VAL A 164 -14.20 -30.71 -31.25
C VAL A 164 -12.70 -30.82 -31.04
N GLN A 165 -12.17 -30.24 -29.97
CA GLN A 165 -10.76 -30.33 -29.61
C GLN A 165 -10.36 -31.78 -29.30
N ASP A 166 -11.17 -32.52 -28.55
CA ASP A 166 -10.94 -33.93 -28.22
C ASP A 166 -10.96 -34.78 -29.50
N LYS A 167 -11.96 -34.58 -30.37
CA LYS A 167 -12.02 -35.23 -31.69
C LYS A 167 -10.82 -34.89 -32.57
N ASP A 168 -10.29 -33.67 -32.52
CA ASP A 168 -9.11 -33.27 -33.29
C ASP A 168 -7.80 -33.79 -32.66
N ALA A 169 -7.77 -34.06 -31.35
CA ALA A 169 -6.66 -34.71 -30.65
C ALA A 169 -6.56 -36.19 -31.05
N ASP A 170 -7.67 -36.90 -31.14
CA ASP A 170 -7.74 -38.33 -31.51
C ASP A 170 -7.41 -38.59 -32.99
N LYS A 171 -7.50 -37.57 -33.84
CA LYS A 171 -7.24 -37.71 -35.28
C LYS A 171 -5.76 -37.95 -35.57
N THR A 172 -5.50 -38.98 -36.36
CA THR A 172 -4.17 -39.28 -36.92
C THR A 172 -3.68 -38.19 -37.89
N LEU A 173 -2.36 -38.05 -38.02
CA LEU A 173 -1.72 -37.07 -38.93
C LEU A 173 -2.21 -37.18 -40.38
N LYS A 174 -2.45 -38.42 -40.88
CA LYS A 174 -3.01 -38.65 -42.22
C LYS A 174 -4.42 -38.04 -42.37
N THR A 175 -5.25 -38.16 -41.33
CA THR A 175 -6.61 -37.60 -41.31
C THR A 175 -6.57 -36.08 -41.27
N LYS A 176 -5.68 -35.50 -40.46
CA LYS A 176 -5.45 -34.04 -40.40
C LYS A 176 -5.02 -33.48 -41.77
N MET A 177 -4.12 -34.16 -42.48
CA MET A 177 -3.66 -33.76 -43.82
C MET A 177 -4.81 -33.79 -44.86
N ARG A 178 -5.72 -34.77 -44.78
CA ARG A 178 -6.89 -34.87 -45.65
C ARG A 178 -7.92 -33.77 -45.36
N GLU A 179 -8.23 -33.52 -44.08
CA GLU A 179 -9.15 -32.46 -43.67
C GLU A 179 -8.64 -31.05 -44.03
N LYS A 180 -7.31 -30.87 -44.15
CA LYS A 180 -6.72 -29.62 -44.65
C LYS A 180 -7.05 -29.34 -46.12
N ILE A 181 -7.07 -30.38 -46.96
CA ILE A 181 -7.37 -30.27 -48.40
C ILE A 181 -8.88 -30.21 -48.64
N ARG A 182 -9.67 -30.94 -47.85
CA ARG A 182 -11.13 -30.97 -47.91
C ARG A 182 -11.72 -30.73 -46.51
N PRO A 183 -11.92 -29.46 -46.12
CA PRO A 183 -12.47 -29.12 -44.83
C PRO A 183 -13.94 -29.51 -44.73
N LYS A 184 -14.32 -30.14 -43.62
CA LYS A 184 -15.73 -30.31 -43.24
C LYS A 184 -16.17 -29.06 -42.47
N VAL A 185 -16.91 -28.19 -43.14
CA VAL A 185 -17.49 -26.97 -42.55
C VAL A 185 -18.57 -27.33 -41.51
N GLY A 186 -18.83 -26.45 -40.55
CA GLY A 186 -19.91 -26.64 -39.56
C GLY A 186 -19.59 -27.54 -38.36
N LYS A 187 -18.31 -27.67 -37.96
CA LYS A 187 -17.92 -28.48 -36.78
C LYS A 187 -18.58 -28.03 -35.47
N VAL A 188 -18.92 -26.74 -35.36
CA VAL A 188 -19.65 -26.14 -34.25
C VAL A 188 -20.72 -25.26 -34.87
N ASP A 189 -21.98 -25.61 -34.65
CA ASP A 189 -23.13 -24.82 -35.09
C ASP A 189 -23.92 -24.37 -33.86
N ILE A 190 -24.01 -23.06 -33.67
CA ILE A 190 -24.70 -22.45 -32.52
C ILE A 190 -25.65 -21.42 -33.07
N ASP A 191 -26.90 -21.51 -32.63
CA ASP A 191 -27.95 -20.57 -32.99
C ASP A 191 -27.54 -19.13 -32.66
N TYR A 192 -27.63 -18.27 -33.68
CA TYR A 192 -27.33 -16.86 -33.57
C TYR A 192 -28.22 -16.16 -32.54
N HIS A 193 -29.50 -16.53 -32.45
CA HIS A 193 -30.41 -15.94 -31.47
C HIS A 193 -29.97 -16.23 -30.04
N LYS A 194 -29.46 -17.44 -29.78
CA LYS A 194 -28.91 -17.82 -28.48
C LYS A 194 -27.68 -16.98 -28.10
N LEU A 195 -26.81 -16.69 -29.06
CA LEU A 195 -25.65 -15.82 -28.83
C LEU A 195 -26.07 -14.38 -28.59
N HIS A 196 -27.00 -13.86 -29.40
CA HIS A 196 -27.55 -12.53 -29.24
C HIS A 196 -28.15 -12.35 -27.83
N ASP A 197 -29.02 -13.26 -27.40
CA ASP A 197 -29.65 -13.18 -26.08
C ASP A 197 -28.62 -13.28 -24.93
N ALA A 198 -27.56 -14.07 -25.10
CA ALA A 198 -26.50 -14.16 -24.09
C ALA A 198 -25.77 -12.82 -23.86
N PHE A 199 -25.53 -12.05 -24.93
CA PHE A 199 -24.82 -10.76 -24.85
C PHE A 199 -25.73 -9.57 -24.55
N PHE A 200 -27.00 -9.60 -24.96
CA PHE A 200 -27.89 -8.45 -24.83
C PHE A 200 -28.95 -8.61 -23.73
N LYS A 201 -29.43 -9.83 -23.47
CA LYS A 201 -30.51 -10.08 -22.49
C LYS A 201 -29.99 -10.59 -21.15
N TYR A 202 -29.00 -11.49 -21.17
CA TYR A 202 -28.49 -12.16 -19.96
C TYR A 202 -27.14 -11.63 -19.48
N GLN A 203 -26.65 -10.52 -20.04
CA GLN A 203 -25.38 -9.94 -19.66
C GLN A 203 -25.39 -9.49 -18.19
N THR A 204 -24.41 -9.95 -17.42
CA THR A 204 -24.23 -9.54 -16.02
C THR A 204 -22.97 -8.70 -15.85
N LYS A 205 -23.06 -7.65 -15.04
CA LYS A 205 -21.93 -6.77 -14.75
C LYS A 205 -20.89 -7.53 -13.90
N PRO A 206 -19.61 -7.59 -14.31
CA PRO A 206 -18.58 -8.26 -13.52
C PRO A 206 -18.30 -7.51 -12.21
N LYS A 207 -17.68 -8.22 -11.25
CA LYS A 207 -17.19 -7.61 -10.00
C LYS A 207 -16.00 -6.69 -10.34
N LEU A 208 -16.26 -5.39 -10.41
CA LEU A 208 -15.23 -4.37 -10.63
C LEU A 208 -14.52 -4.03 -9.31
N SER A 209 -13.31 -3.47 -9.42
CA SER A 209 -12.62 -2.88 -8.28
C SER A 209 -12.73 -1.36 -8.26
N ILE A 210 -12.59 -0.78 -7.07
CA ILE A 210 -12.59 0.67 -6.85
C ILE A 210 -11.23 1.27 -7.16
N HIS A 211 -11.21 2.58 -7.41
CA HIS A 211 -9.96 3.32 -7.53
C HIS A 211 -9.14 3.22 -6.22
N GLY A 212 -7.83 3.04 -6.35
CA GLY A 212 -6.91 2.83 -5.23
C GLY A 212 -6.70 1.37 -4.84
N ASP A 213 -7.50 0.43 -5.35
CA ASP A 213 -7.31 -1.00 -5.08
C ASP A 213 -6.25 -1.64 -5.99
N LEU A 214 -4.98 -1.55 -5.59
CA LEU A 214 -3.85 -2.06 -6.37
C LEU A 214 -3.72 -3.57 -6.30
N TYR A 215 -3.29 -4.21 -7.40
CA TYR A 215 -2.93 -5.63 -7.38
C TYR A 215 -1.56 -5.83 -6.73
N TYR A 216 -1.42 -6.91 -5.96
CA TYR A 216 -0.15 -7.42 -5.47
C TYR A 216 -0.18 -8.94 -5.47
N GLU A 217 1.01 -9.53 -5.48
CA GLU A 217 1.16 -10.97 -5.43
C GLU A 217 0.50 -11.55 -4.18
N GLY A 218 -0.48 -12.45 -4.35
CA GLY A 218 -1.20 -13.07 -3.24
C GLY A 218 -2.55 -12.43 -2.93
N LYS A 219 -2.88 -11.30 -3.57
CA LYS A 219 -4.18 -10.62 -3.41
C LYS A 219 -5.38 -11.52 -3.73
N GLU A 220 -5.23 -12.47 -4.63
CA GLU A 220 -6.29 -13.43 -4.97
C GLU A 220 -6.59 -14.47 -3.89
N PHE A 221 -5.65 -14.71 -2.95
CA PHE A 221 -5.84 -15.66 -1.85
C PHE A 221 -6.43 -15.01 -0.61
N GLU A 222 -6.56 -13.68 -0.59
CA GLU A 222 -7.15 -12.97 0.52
C GLU A 222 -8.66 -13.20 0.55
N ILE A 223 -9.10 -13.93 1.58
CA ILE A 223 -10.51 -14.18 1.81
C ILE A 223 -11.15 -12.86 2.28
N LYS A 224 -12.11 -12.35 1.51
CA LYS A 224 -12.90 -11.18 1.90
C LYS A 224 -13.95 -11.59 2.92
N LEU A 225 -13.79 -11.21 4.18
CA LEU A 225 -14.72 -11.53 5.29
C LEU A 225 -16.06 -10.77 5.23
N LYS A 226 -16.40 -10.11 4.12
CA LYS A 226 -17.54 -9.17 4.04
C LYS A 226 -18.91 -9.79 4.31
N GLU A 227 -19.06 -11.09 4.04
CA GLU A 227 -20.35 -11.80 4.13
C GLU A 227 -20.57 -12.48 5.49
N LYS A 228 -19.54 -12.55 6.34
CA LYS A 228 -19.63 -13.18 7.67
C LYS A 228 -20.02 -12.14 8.72
N LYS A 229 -21.26 -12.22 9.21
CA LYS A 229 -21.76 -11.36 10.30
C LYS A 229 -21.95 -12.18 11.58
N PRO A 230 -21.65 -11.63 12.76
CA PRO A 230 -21.94 -12.31 14.02
C PRO A 230 -23.45 -12.60 14.12
N GLY A 231 -23.81 -13.77 14.65
CA GLY A 231 -25.20 -14.24 14.74
C GLY A 231 -25.70 -15.04 13.53
N ASN A 232 -25.04 -14.94 12.38
CA ASN A 232 -25.40 -15.71 11.19
C ASN A 232 -24.35 -16.79 10.92
N LEU A 233 -24.69 -18.04 11.26
CA LEU A 233 -23.88 -19.22 10.93
C LEU A 233 -24.25 -19.71 9.53
N SER A 234 -23.25 -19.90 8.66
CA SER A 234 -23.45 -20.53 7.34
C SER A 234 -23.85 -21.99 7.49
N ASP A 235 -24.56 -22.53 6.50
CA ASP A 235 -25.01 -23.92 6.53
C ASP A 235 -23.85 -24.91 6.57
N GLU A 236 -22.75 -24.60 5.89
CA GLU A 236 -21.49 -25.36 5.96
C GLU A 236 -20.93 -25.40 7.39
N LEU A 237 -20.93 -24.26 8.09
CA LEU A 237 -20.45 -24.19 9.46
C LEU A 237 -21.41 -24.88 10.43
N ARG A 238 -22.73 -24.77 10.21
CA ARG A 238 -23.74 -25.49 11.00
C ARG A 238 -23.57 -27.00 10.86
N ALA A 239 -23.37 -27.49 9.64
CA ALA A 239 -23.09 -28.90 9.38
C ALA A 239 -21.80 -29.36 10.05
N ALA A 240 -20.71 -28.60 9.95
CA ALA A 240 -19.44 -28.91 10.61
C ALA A 240 -19.55 -28.93 12.15
N LEU A 241 -20.44 -28.11 12.72
CA LEU A 241 -20.72 -28.04 14.15
C LEU A 241 -21.81 -29.03 14.61
N GLY A 242 -22.42 -29.80 13.69
CA GLY A 242 -23.53 -30.70 13.99
C GLY A 242 -24.82 -29.99 14.42
N LEU A 243 -24.97 -28.70 14.10
CA LEU A 243 -26.18 -27.94 14.40
C LEU A 243 -27.26 -28.20 13.34
N PRO A 244 -28.50 -28.54 13.72
CA PRO A 244 -29.58 -28.75 12.76
C PRO A 244 -29.91 -27.45 12.01
N SER A 245 -30.25 -27.56 10.73
CA SER A 245 -30.66 -26.47 9.85
C SER A 245 -32.10 -26.01 10.14
N GLY A 246 -32.36 -25.61 11.38
CA GLY A 246 -33.64 -25.07 11.84
C GLY A 246 -33.40 -23.98 12.87
N ALA A 247 -34.23 -22.94 12.87
CA ALA A 247 -34.06 -21.75 13.71
C ALA A 247 -33.96 -22.11 15.21
N VAL A 248 -32.76 -22.05 15.77
CA VAL A 248 -32.56 -22.06 17.23
C VAL A 248 -32.87 -20.65 17.76
N SER A 249 -34.14 -20.24 17.66
CA SER A 249 -34.66 -19.12 18.45
C SER A 249 -35.31 -19.69 19.71
N LEU A 250 -34.51 -20.35 20.54
CA LEU A 250 -34.90 -20.56 21.93
C LEU A 250 -34.64 -19.23 22.63
N ARG A 251 -35.69 -18.39 22.71
CA ARG A 251 -35.75 -17.32 23.70
C ARG A 251 -35.65 -17.99 25.07
N PHE A 252 -34.45 -18.06 25.62
CA PHE A 252 -34.28 -18.31 27.05
C PHE A 252 -34.80 -17.08 27.77
N SER A 253 -36.11 -17.06 28.03
CA SER A 253 -36.68 -16.23 29.08
C SER A 253 -36.16 -16.81 30.39
N LEU A 254 -35.29 -16.05 31.05
CA LEU A 254 -34.85 -16.30 32.41
C LEU A 254 -36.09 -16.51 33.30
N ILE A 255 -36.10 -17.66 33.99
CA ILE A 255 -36.76 -17.83 35.28
C ILE A 255 -35.81 -17.27 36.33
#